data_AF-A0A532TK09-F1
#
_entry.id   AF-A0A532TK09-F1
#
_cell.length_a   1.000
_cell.length_b   1.000
_cell.length_c   1.000
_cell.angle_alpha   90.00
_cell.angle_beta   90.00
_cell.angle_gamma   90.00
#
_symmetry.space_group_name_H-M   'P 1'
#
loop_
_entity.id
_entity.type
_entity.pdbx_description
1 polymer ?
#
loop_
_entity_poly.entity_id
_entity_poly.type
_entity_poly.pdbx_seq_one_letter_code
_entity_poly.pdbx_strand_id
1 'polypeptide(L)'
;MQSDEFLSFKIIQSGEIIKISLSQTNLRKKFHEIYLSLLKELKLKQKDIFLSNDEGKMIGIPDLGLSLEGIINKFGRKLKLYCEKVF
;
A
#
# COMPACT_ATOMS: atom_id res chain seq x y z
N MET A 1 -20.60 -6.95 15.34
CA MET A 1 -20.10 -7.28 13.99
C MET A 1 -18.62 -6.94 13.96
N GLN A 2 -17.74 -7.94 13.96
CA GLN A 2 -16.29 -7.72 13.89
C GLN A 2 -15.96 -7.12 12.53
N SER A 3 -15.22 -6.01 12.52
CA SER A 3 -14.75 -5.39 11.29
C SER A 3 -13.82 -6.38 10.59
N ASP A 4 -14.15 -6.82 9.38
CA ASP A 4 -13.34 -7.67 8.49
C ASP A 4 -12.05 -6.97 7.99
N GLU A 5 -11.58 -5.96 8.71
CA GLU A 5 -10.38 -5.18 8.38
C GLU A 5 -9.13 -5.97 8.75
N PHE A 6 -8.46 -6.48 7.72
CA PHE A 6 -7.21 -7.24 7.86
C PHE A 6 -5.98 -6.36 7.64
N LEU A 7 -6.05 -5.40 6.71
CA LEU A 7 -5.00 -4.43 6.46
C LEU A 7 -5.62 -3.02 6.38
N SER A 8 -5.06 -2.10 7.16
CA SER A 8 -5.32 -0.67 7.06
C SER A 8 -4.21 0.00 6.27
N PHE A 9 -4.59 0.73 5.24
CA PHE A 9 -3.65 1.33 4.31
C PHE A 9 -3.89 2.83 4.15
N LYS A 10 -2.81 3.61 4.11
CA LYS A 10 -2.87 5.03 3.77
C LYS A 10 -2.10 5.29 2.49
N ILE A 11 -2.75 5.83 1.49
CA ILE A 11 -2.07 6.40 0.33
C ILE A 11 -1.80 7.86 0.65
N ILE A 12 -0.54 8.26 0.56
CA ILE A 12 -0.08 9.63 0.82
C ILE A 12 0.47 10.17 -0.49
N GLN A 13 -0.18 11.19 -1.03
CA GLN A 13 0.18 11.80 -2.31
C GLN A 13 0.06 13.32 -2.20
N SER A 14 1.15 14.05 -2.42
CA SER A 14 1.15 15.53 -2.43
C SER A 14 0.45 16.18 -1.21
N GLY A 15 0.53 15.54 -0.04
CA GLY A 15 -0.12 16.00 1.19
C GLY A 15 -1.56 15.48 1.40
N GLU A 16 -2.19 14.89 0.39
CA GLU A 16 -3.47 14.21 0.53
C GLU A 16 -3.30 12.81 1.12
N ILE A 17 -4.22 12.42 2.00
CA ILE A 17 -4.20 11.12 2.67
C ILE A 17 -5.52 10.38 2.40
N ILE A 18 -5.45 9.30 1.65
CA ILE A 18 -6.59 8.41 1.40
C ILE A 18 -6.45 7.18 2.29
N LYS A 19 -7.46 6.88 3.10
CA LYS A 19 -7.51 5.69 3.95
C LYS A 19 -8.28 4.59 3.26
N ILE A 20 -7.70 3.39 3.21
CA ILE A 20 -8.30 2.21 2.59
C ILE A 20 -8.16 1.05 3.57
N SER A 21 -9.28 0.35 3.81
CA SER A 21 -9.29 -0.89 4.59
C SER A 21 -9.49 -2.07 3.65
N LEU A 22 -8.63 -3.08 3.74
CA LEU A 22 -8.69 -4.32 2.96
C LEU A 22 -9.01 -5.50 3.86
N SER A 23 -9.83 -6.41 3.36
CA SER A 23 -10.14 -7.67 4.04
C SER A 23 -9.18 -8.76 3.58
N GLN A 24 -9.03 -9.81 4.38
CA GLN A 24 -8.15 -10.93 4.05
C GLN A 24 -8.55 -11.59 2.72
N THR A 25 -9.86 -11.68 2.45
CA THR A 25 -10.44 -12.33 1.27
C THR A 25 -10.14 -11.61 -0.05
N ASN A 26 -9.90 -10.29 -0.03
CA ASN A 26 -9.65 -9.50 -1.23
C ASN A 26 -8.31 -8.76 -1.24
N LEU A 27 -7.46 -9.01 -0.22
CA LEU A 27 -6.23 -8.28 0.04
C LEU A 27 -5.34 -8.12 -1.18
N ARG A 28 -4.91 -9.24 -1.79
CA ARG A 28 -4.00 -9.21 -2.95
C ARG A 28 -4.64 -8.54 -4.16
N LYS A 29 -5.88 -8.91 -4.49
CA LYS A 29 -6.59 -8.38 -5.66
C LYS A 29 -6.78 -6.87 -5.55
N LYS A 30 -7.31 -6.39 -4.43
CA LYS A 30 -7.53 -4.95 -4.22
C LYS A 30 -6.24 -4.16 -4.13
N PHE A 31 -5.22 -4.68 -3.44
CA PHE A 31 -3.92 -4.01 -3.40
C PHE A 31 -3.34 -3.87 -4.81
N HIS A 32 -3.43 -4.92 -5.63
CA HIS A 32 -2.97 -4.89 -7.01
C HIS A 32 -3.77 -3.89 -7.87
N GLU A 33 -5.09 -3.88 -7.76
CA GLU A 33 -5.96 -2.91 -8.46
C GLU A 33 -5.60 -1.46 -8.09
N ILE A 34 -5.44 -1.18 -6.79
CA ILE A 34 -5.02 0.14 -6.28
C ILE A 34 -3.65 0.51 -6.86
N TYR A 35 -2.67 -0.39 -6.77
CA TYR A 35 -1.32 -0.15 -7.26
C TYR A 35 -1.30 0.16 -8.76
N LEU A 36 -2.03 -0.61 -9.58
CA LEU A 36 -2.16 -0.35 -11.01
C LEU A 36 -2.87 0.97 -11.32
N SER A 37 -3.94 1.30 -10.59
CA SER A 37 -4.62 2.59 -10.71
C SER A 37 -3.67 3.75 -10.42
N LEU A 38 -2.85 3.65 -9.36
CA LEU A 38 -1.87 4.69 -9.04
C LEU A 38 -0.83 4.86 -10.15
N LEU A 39 -0.31 3.77 -10.71
CA LEU A 39 0.62 3.85 -11.85
C LEU A 39 -0.02 4.51 -13.07
N LYS A 40 -1.28 4.15 -13.39
CA LYS A 40 -1.98 4.61 -14.59
C LYS A 40 -2.52 6.03 -14.46
N GLU A 41 -3.29 6.31 -13.42
CA GLU A 41 -4.00 7.57 -13.23
C GLU A 41 -3.05 8.70 -12.86
N LEU A 42 -2.04 8.41 -12.03
CA LEU A 42 -1.07 9.39 -11.58
C LEU A 42 0.20 9.43 -12.45
N LYS A 43 0.26 8.60 -13.49
CA LYS A 43 1.42 8.44 -14.39
C LYS A 43 2.73 8.20 -13.61
N LEU A 44 2.64 7.42 -12.55
CA LEU A 44 3.78 7.04 -11.69
C LEU A 44 4.48 5.81 -12.27
N LYS A 45 5.78 5.69 -11.97
CA LYS A 45 6.57 4.47 -12.16
C LYS A 45 6.65 3.72 -10.85
N GLN A 46 7.05 2.45 -10.89
CA GLN A 46 7.25 1.67 -9.64
C GLN A 46 8.20 2.36 -8.66
N LYS A 47 9.26 3.02 -9.17
CA LYS A 47 10.23 3.78 -8.38
C LYS A 47 9.64 4.99 -7.64
N ASP A 48 8.46 5.44 -8.04
CA ASP A 48 7.75 6.59 -7.46
C ASP A 48 6.81 6.17 -6.31
N ILE A 49 6.75 4.88 -6.01
CA ILE A 49 5.86 4.29 -5.02
C ILE A 49 6.67 3.57 -3.95
N PHE A 50 6.48 3.98 -2.69
CA PHE A 50 7.20 3.45 -1.54
C PHE A 50 6.25 2.93 -0.48
N LEU A 51 6.60 1.79 0.13
CA LEU A 51 5.83 1.20 1.22
C LEU A 51 6.56 1.41 2.56
N SER A 52 5.81 1.78 3.59
CA SER A 52 6.30 1.83 4.98
C SER A 52 5.24 1.31 5.97
N ASN A 53 5.66 0.99 7.18
CA ASN A 53 4.74 0.73 8.29
C ASN A 53 4.31 2.04 9.00
N ASP A 54 3.49 1.92 10.04
CA ASP A 54 3.01 3.08 10.79
C ASP A 54 4.12 3.79 11.59
N GLU A 55 5.16 3.06 12.00
CA GLU A 55 6.39 3.56 12.64
C GLU A 55 7.33 4.31 11.67
N GLY A 56 7.04 4.32 10.37
CA GLY A 56 7.87 5.00 9.36
C GLY A 56 9.05 4.18 8.85
N LYS A 57 9.16 2.90 9.22
CA LYS A 57 10.16 1.99 8.66
C LYS A 57 9.83 1.69 7.20
N MET A 58 10.76 2.02 6.30
CA MET A 58 10.63 1.68 4.88
C MET A 58 10.71 0.16 4.69
N ILE A 59 9.73 -0.37 3.94
CA ILE A 59 9.66 -1.77 3.56
C ILE A 59 10.28 -1.98 2.18
N GLY A 60 10.17 -0.97 1.30
CA GLY A 60 10.77 -0.96 -0.03
C GLY A 60 9.77 -0.53 -1.11
N ILE A 61 10.14 -0.77 -2.37
CA ILE A 61 9.23 -0.63 -3.51
C ILE A 61 8.24 -1.80 -3.43
N PRO A 62 6.92 -1.56 -3.58
CA PRO A 62 5.96 -2.65 -3.67
C PRO A 62 6.23 -3.44 -4.94
N ASP A 63 7.02 -4.50 -4.83
CA ASP A 63 7.10 -5.54 -5.85
C ASP A 63 5.86 -6.42 -5.71
N LEU A 64 5.10 -6.54 -6.79
CA LEU A 64 3.91 -7.39 -6.87
C LEU A 64 4.24 -8.88 -6.67
N GLY A 65 5.53 -9.26 -6.72
CA GLY A 65 6.04 -10.58 -6.38
C GLY A 65 6.25 -10.85 -4.89
N LEU A 66 6.31 -9.81 -4.04
CA LEU A 66 6.43 -10.00 -2.59
C LEU A 66 5.07 -10.43 -2.00
N SER A 67 5.10 -11.42 -1.11
CA SER A 67 3.90 -11.81 -0.36
C SER A 67 3.50 -10.66 0.58
N LEU A 68 2.42 -9.96 0.23
CA LEU A 68 1.73 -8.99 1.09
C LEU A 68 1.50 -9.56 2.50
N GLU A 69 1.17 -10.84 2.60
CA GLU A 69 0.99 -11.53 3.88
C GLU A 69 2.29 -11.59 4.67
N GLY A 70 3.42 -11.86 4.02
CA GLY A 70 4.75 -11.80 4.65
C GLY A 70 5.11 -10.39 5.14
N ILE A 71 4.76 -9.37 4.36
CA ILE A 71 4.93 -7.97 4.78
C ILE A 71 4.07 -7.67 6.01
N ILE A 72 2.80 -8.06 5.98
CA ILE A 72 1.86 -7.83 7.10
C ILE A 72 2.31 -8.57 8.35
N ASN A 73 2.80 -9.81 8.22
CA ASN A 73 3.30 -10.59 9.35
C ASN A 73 4.56 -9.96 9.98
N LYS A 74 5.41 -9.33 9.16
CA LYS A 74 6.69 -8.76 9.61
C LYS A 74 6.58 -7.31 10.10
N PHE A 75 5.72 -6.52 9.47
CA PHE A 75 5.64 -5.06 9.67
C PHE A 75 4.29 -4.60 10.22
N GLY A 76 3.34 -5.52 10.38
CA GLY A 76 2.03 -5.25 10.94
C GLY A 76 0.96 -4.94 9.89
N ARG A 77 -0.26 -4.75 10.39
CA ARG A 77 -1.49 -4.54 9.59
C ARG A 77 -1.74 -3.09 9.21
N LYS A 78 -0.83 -2.17 9.55
CA LYS A 78 -0.95 -0.74 9.25
C LYS A 78 0.20 -0.33 8.37
N LEU A 79 -0.09 -0.10 7.10
CA LEU A 79 0.90 0.26 6.10
C LEU A 79 0.56 1.61 5.45
N LYS A 80 1.58 2.28 4.92
CA LYS A 80 1.46 3.53 4.17
C LYS A 80 2.13 3.38 2.81
N LEU A 81 1.44 3.76 1.73
CA LEU A 81 2.04 4.06 0.44
C LEU A 81 2.40 5.54 0.42
N TYR A 82 3.60 5.84 0.01
CA TYR A 82 3.94 7.16 -0.48
C TYR A 82 3.99 7.12 -2.00
N CYS A 83 3.25 8.03 -2.62
CA CYS A 83 3.19 8.20 -4.06
C CYS A 83 3.76 9.59 -4.38
N GLU A 84 5.02 9.64 -4.78
CA GLU A 84 5.70 10.88 -5.11
C GLU A 84 6.54 10.69 -6.36
N LYS A 85 6.32 11.54 -7.36
CA LYS A 85 7.02 11.45 -8.63
C LYS A 85 8.48 11.84 -8.45
N VAL A 86 9.38 10.88 -8.61
CA VAL A 86 10.81 11.09 -8.49
C VAL A 86 11.37 11.39 -9.89
N PHE A 87 11.80 12.63 -10.11
CA PHE A 87 12.38 13.10 -11.37
C PHE A 87 13.74 12.47 -11.63
#